data_AF-A0A436DA88-F1
#
_entry.id   AF-A0A436DA88-F1
#
_cell.length_a   1.000
_cell.length_b   1.000
_cell.length_c   1.000
_cell.angle_alpha   90.00
_cell.angle_beta   90.00
_cell.angle_gamma   90.00
#
_symmetry.space_group_name_H-M   'P 1'
#
loop_
_entity.id
_entity.type
_entity.pdbx_description
1 polymer ?
#
loop_
_entity_poly.entity_id
_entity_poly.type
_entity_poly.pdbx_seq_one_letter_code
_entity_poly.pdbx_strand_id
1 'polypeptide(L)'
;MTSSLGTRISQQSWPFPIKERRAGNYVDLLPLSANDADALWPAVVAAPESFTYLRYGPFAEIKSLQMFLKEVSARTHQPFWIVEPKGQAPQGWLSICDVEQKDSSIEIGSIWFSPSLQGTRAAREAIFLLMCHAMDELGYQRLVWRCQSQNQKSFKAAKNIGFTYEETWRRAAIVDGCQRDVAWFSILKEEWPRRRATISRWLMSENFDAAGNQMARLAELDCGM
;
A
#
# COMPACT_ATOMS: atom_id res chain seq x y z
N MET A 1 33.32 -2.93 3.31
CA MET A 1 34.24 -3.55 2.32
C MET A 1 33.38 -4.13 1.21
N THR A 2 33.37 -3.48 0.06
CA THR A 2 32.72 -3.96 -1.17
C THR A 2 33.46 -5.19 -1.67
N SER A 3 32.78 -6.32 -1.78
CA SER A 3 33.31 -7.49 -2.50
C SER A 3 32.91 -7.38 -3.98
N SER A 4 33.46 -8.23 -4.85
CA SER A 4 32.98 -8.37 -6.23
C SER A 4 31.51 -8.79 -6.34
N LEU A 5 30.91 -9.24 -5.22
CA LEU A 5 29.53 -9.69 -5.12
C LEU A 5 28.58 -8.59 -4.58
N GLY A 6 29.10 -7.40 -4.25
CA GLY A 6 28.31 -6.25 -3.81
C GLY A 6 28.58 -5.80 -2.37
N THR A 7 27.62 -5.06 -1.81
CA THR A 7 27.70 -4.51 -0.45
C THR A 7 27.46 -5.61 0.57
N ARG A 8 28.44 -5.82 1.47
CA ARG A 8 28.28 -6.79 2.55
C ARG A 8 27.31 -6.27 3.60
N ILE A 9 26.30 -7.08 3.91
CA ILE A 9 25.30 -6.83 4.93
C ILE A 9 25.60 -7.71 6.15
N SER A 10 25.63 -7.12 7.35
CA SER A 10 25.90 -7.85 8.60
C SER A 10 24.66 -8.47 9.23
N GLN A 11 23.50 -7.85 9.03
CA GLN A 11 22.21 -8.35 9.50
C GLN A 11 21.74 -9.53 8.66
N GLN A 12 21.30 -10.60 9.31
CA GLN A 12 20.91 -11.86 8.65
C GLN A 12 19.40 -12.01 8.44
N SER A 13 18.60 -11.23 9.15
CA SER A 13 17.13 -11.28 9.08
C SER A 13 16.51 -9.98 9.59
N TRP A 14 15.38 -9.60 9.00
CA TRP A 14 14.56 -8.45 9.40
C TRP A 14 13.30 -8.91 10.14
N PRO A 15 12.75 -8.10 11.07
CA PRO A 15 11.56 -8.50 11.79
C PRO A 15 10.35 -8.62 10.85
N PHE A 16 9.44 -9.53 11.17
CA PHE A 16 8.16 -9.63 10.48
C PHE A 16 7.22 -8.50 10.96
N PRO A 17 6.44 -7.85 10.08
CA PRO A 17 5.52 -6.77 10.46
C PRO A 17 4.46 -7.23 11.46
N ILE A 18 4.30 -6.49 12.55
CA ILE A 18 3.27 -6.75 13.55
C ILE A 18 1.99 -5.98 13.16
N LYS A 19 0.86 -6.69 13.18
CA LYS A 19 -0.48 -6.15 12.87
C LYS A 19 -1.02 -5.32 14.04
N GLU A 20 -0.48 -4.13 14.24
CA GLU A 20 -0.90 -3.16 15.27
C GLU A 20 -1.54 -1.90 14.67
N ARG A 21 -2.27 -1.15 15.50
CA ARG A 21 -2.86 0.14 15.10
C ARG A 21 -1.76 1.13 14.71
N ARG A 22 -1.94 1.81 13.58
CA ARG A 22 -1.08 2.92 13.14
C ARG A 22 -1.91 4.18 13.00
N ALA A 23 -1.63 5.17 13.84
CA ALA A 23 -2.37 6.42 13.84
C ALA A 23 -1.73 7.44 12.89
N GLY A 24 -2.54 8.03 12.02
CA GLY A 24 -2.18 9.16 11.16
C GLY A 24 -3.01 10.40 11.50
N ASN A 25 -2.74 11.50 10.78
CA ASN A 25 -3.44 12.76 10.96
C ASN A 25 -4.80 12.78 10.22
N TYR A 26 -4.91 12.07 9.11
CA TYR A 26 -6.07 12.01 8.21
C TYR A 26 -6.67 10.60 8.09
N VAL A 27 -5.94 9.59 8.53
CA VAL A 27 -6.38 8.18 8.51
C VAL A 27 -5.79 7.41 9.67
N ASP A 28 -6.55 6.45 10.21
CA ASP A 28 -6.01 5.40 11.06
C ASP A 28 -6.00 4.07 10.31
N LEU A 29 -4.97 3.27 10.56
CA LEU A 29 -4.90 1.88 10.16
C LEU A 29 -5.16 1.02 11.40
N LEU A 30 -6.25 0.26 11.40
CA LEU A 30 -6.54 -0.70 12.47
C LEU A 30 -6.29 -2.13 11.99
N PRO A 31 -5.91 -3.07 12.87
CA PRO A 31 -5.84 -4.49 12.53
C PRO A 31 -7.17 -4.96 11.92
N LEU A 32 -7.14 -5.44 10.67
CA LEU A 32 -8.35 -5.93 10.00
C LEU A 32 -8.91 -7.15 10.74
N SER A 33 -10.23 -7.14 10.92
CA SER A 33 -11.05 -8.13 11.62
C SER A 33 -12.21 -8.63 10.76
N ALA A 34 -12.71 -9.83 11.07
CA ALA A 34 -13.90 -10.39 10.43
C ALA A 34 -15.16 -9.54 10.69
N ASN A 35 -15.19 -8.78 11.79
CA ASN A 35 -16.34 -7.96 12.19
C ASN A 35 -16.44 -6.65 11.39
N ASP A 36 -15.45 -6.32 10.55
CA ASP A 36 -15.43 -5.06 9.82
C ASP A 36 -16.35 -5.05 8.58
N ALA A 37 -16.96 -6.20 8.25
CA ALA A 37 -17.75 -6.37 7.04
C ALA A 37 -18.91 -5.37 6.95
N ASP A 38 -19.66 -5.18 8.04
CA ASP A 38 -20.85 -4.30 8.05
C ASP A 38 -20.47 -2.84 7.77
N ALA A 39 -19.33 -2.40 8.30
CA ALA A 39 -18.82 -1.04 8.10
C ALA A 39 -18.28 -0.81 6.68
N LEU A 40 -17.64 -1.83 6.09
CA LEU A 40 -17.09 -1.77 4.72
C LEU A 40 -18.15 -2.00 3.63
N TRP A 41 -19.22 -2.74 3.95
CA TRP A 41 -20.18 -3.22 2.96
C TRP A 41 -20.77 -2.11 2.07
N PRO A 42 -21.18 -0.94 2.59
CA PRO A 42 -21.69 0.15 1.75
C PRO A 42 -20.68 0.59 0.67
N ALA A 43 -19.39 0.67 1.02
CA ALA A 43 -18.34 1.07 0.07
C ALA A 43 -18.02 -0.04 -0.95
N VAL A 44 -18.08 -1.30 -0.51
CA VAL A 44 -17.82 -2.48 -1.36
C VAL A 44 -18.92 -2.64 -2.42
N VAL A 45 -20.19 -2.62 -2.01
CA VAL A 45 -21.32 -2.87 -2.92
C VAL A 45 -21.55 -1.74 -3.92
N ALA A 46 -21.19 -0.50 -3.56
CA ALA A 46 -21.32 0.66 -4.44
C ALA A 46 -20.32 0.65 -5.61
N ALA A 47 -19.27 -0.19 -5.56
CA ALA A 47 -18.18 -0.15 -6.52
C ALA A 47 -17.63 -1.54 -6.90
N PRO A 48 -18.45 -2.47 -7.44
CA PRO A 48 -17.99 -3.81 -7.82
C PRO A 48 -16.84 -3.76 -8.85
N GLU A 49 -16.87 -2.81 -9.78
CA GLU A 49 -15.81 -2.60 -10.78
C GLU A 49 -14.47 -2.13 -10.17
N SER A 50 -14.44 -1.73 -8.90
CA SER A 50 -13.16 -1.40 -8.24
C SER A 50 -12.28 -2.62 -7.97
N PHE A 51 -12.82 -3.84 -8.11
CA PHE A 51 -12.12 -5.10 -7.90
C PHE A 51 -11.48 -5.69 -9.17
N THR A 52 -11.65 -5.09 -10.36
CA THR A 52 -11.23 -5.66 -11.67
C THR A 52 -9.80 -6.22 -11.73
N TYR A 53 -8.87 -5.65 -10.96
CA TYR A 53 -7.45 -6.06 -10.99
C TYR A 53 -6.98 -6.78 -9.72
N LEU A 54 -7.89 -7.03 -8.77
CA LEU A 54 -7.61 -7.78 -7.55
C LEU A 54 -7.86 -9.27 -7.81
N ARG A 55 -7.26 -10.12 -6.97
CA ARG A 55 -7.41 -11.60 -7.05
C ARG A 55 -8.64 -12.11 -6.31
N TYR A 56 -9.50 -11.19 -5.90
CA TYR A 56 -10.66 -11.42 -5.06
C TYR A 56 -11.70 -10.34 -5.36
N GLY A 57 -12.94 -10.61 -4.95
CA GLY A 57 -14.06 -9.78 -5.32
C GLY A 57 -14.39 -9.89 -6.83
N PRO A 58 -15.35 -9.10 -7.31
CA PRO A 58 -16.32 -8.35 -6.49
C PRO A 58 -17.14 -9.29 -5.59
N PHE A 59 -17.73 -8.73 -4.54
CA PHE A 59 -18.53 -9.51 -3.58
C PHE A 59 -20.02 -9.29 -3.87
N ALA A 60 -20.74 -10.35 -4.23
CA ALA A 60 -22.18 -10.28 -4.53
C ALA A 60 -23.04 -10.09 -3.26
N GLU A 61 -22.57 -10.59 -2.12
CA GLU A 61 -23.31 -10.57 -0.85
C GLU A 61 -22.35 -10.26 0.31
N ILE A 62 -22.88 -9.65 1.37
CA ILE A 62 -22.11 -9.32 2.58
C ILE A 62 -21.50 -10.58 3.21
N LYS A 63 -22.17 -11.73 3.10
CA LYS A 63 -21.64 -13.01 3.60
C LYS A 63 -20.35 -13.41 2.90
N SER A 64 -20.22 -13.14 1.60
CA SER A 64 -18.98 -13.39 0.85
C SER A 64 -17.85 -12.46 1.29
N LEU A 65 -18.16 -11.20 1.61
CA LEU A 65 -17.19 -10.28 2.21
C LEU A 65 -16.77 -10.74 3.62
N GLN A 66 -17.71 -11.16 4.47
CA GLN A 66 -17.43 -11.67 5.82
C GLN A 66 -16.49 -12.90 5.77
N MET A 67 -16.74 -13.84 4.84
CA MET A 67 -15.87 -15.01 4.65
C MET A 67 -14.46 -14.60 4.22
N PHE A 68 -14.35 -13.65 3.28
CA PHE A 68 -13.06 -13.10 2.87
C PHE A 68 -12.32 -12.42 4.03
N LEU A 69 -12.97 -11.52 4.76
CA LEU A 69 -12.35 -10.81 5.90
C LEU A 69 -11.93 -11.77 7.01
N LYS A 70 -12.73 -12.80 7.30
CA LYS A 70 -12.37 -13.86 8.24
C LYS A 70 -11.10 -14.61 7.81
N GLU A 71 -10.96 -14.89 6.52
CA GLU A 71 -9.78 -15.59 5.99
C GLU A 71 -8.54 -14.69 6.05
N VAL A 72 -8.60 -13.47 5.50
CA VAL A 72 -7.43 -12.58 5.46
C VAL A 72 -7.00 -12.05 6.83
N SER A 73 -7.95 -11.84 7.76
CA SER A 73 -7.62 -11.40 9.12
C SER A 73 -6.86 -12.45 9.94
N ALA A 74 -7.02 -13.74 9.59
CA ALA A 74 -6.37 -14.87 10.26
C ALA A 74 -5.00 -15.22 9.67
N ARG A 75 -4.59 -14.61 8.54
CA ARG A 75 -3.28 -14.88 7.94
C ARG A 75 -2.15 -14.38 8.85
N THR A 76 -1.24 -15.28 9.18
CA THR A 76 -0.04 -14.97 9.98
C THR A 76 1.14 -14.49 9.13
N HIS A 77 1.15 -14.83 7.84
CA HIS A 77 2.22 -14.49 6.89
C HIS A 77 1.91 -13.23 6.06
N GLN A 78 0.76 -12.60 6.28
CA GLN A 78 0.34 -11.42 5.55
C GLN A 78 -0.61 -10.57 6.42
N PRO A 79 -0.10 -9.58 7.18
CA PRO A 79 -0.95 -8.72 7.99
C PRO A 79 -1.76 -7.75 7.12
N PHE A 80 -3.01 -7.54 7.51
CA PHE A 80 -3.95 -6.61 6.87
C PHE A 80 -4.38 -5.52 7.85
N TRP A 81 -4.59 -4.33 7.31
CA TRP A 81 -5.16 -3.21 8.03
C TRP A 81 -6.39 -2.70 7.31
N ILE A 82 -7.42 -2.39 8.09
CA ILE A 82 -8.55 -1.60 7.63
C ILE A 82 -8.16 -0.11 7.63
N VAL A 83 -8.67 0.62 6.64
CA VAL A 83 -8.37 2.05 6.45
C VAL A 83 -9.56 2.88 6.89
N GLU A 84 -9.36 3.62 7.97
CA GLU A 84 -10.38 4.50 8.57
C GLU A 84 -9.99 5.97 8.44
N PRO A 85 -10.47 6.68 7.41
CA PRO A 85 -10.28 8.13 7.32
C PRO A 85 -10.91 8.81 8.53
N LYS A 86 -10.28 9.87 9.05
CA LYS A 86 -10.76 10.57 10.24
C LYS A 86 -12.18 11.08 10.04
N GLY A 87 -13.06 10.75 11.00
CA GLY A 87 -14.47 11.15 10.98
C GLY A 87 -15.33 10.39 9.96
N GLN A 88 -14.84 9.31 9.37
CA GLN A 88 -15.58 8.51 8.38
C GLN A 88 -15.56 7.02 8.76
N ALA A 89 -16.54 6.27 8.24
CA ALA A 89 -16.50 4.82 8.27
C ALA A 89 -15.30 4.30 7.44
N PRO A 90 -14.81 3.08 7.72
CA PRO A 90 -13.80 2.42 6.90
C PRO A 90 -14.04 2.51 5.40
N GLN A 91 -13.01 2.84 4.64
CA GLN A 91 -13.08 3.03 3.19
C GLN A 91 -12.13 2.13 2.39
N GLY A 92 -11.53 1.12 3.03
CA GLY A 92 -10.63 0.22 2.33
C GLY A 92 -9.82 -0.67 3.26
N TRP A 93 -8.90 -1.39 2.64
CA TRP A 93 -7.85 -2.14 3.33
C TRP A 93 -6.57 -2.12 2.51
N LEU A 94 -5.47 -2.38 3.19
CA LEU A 94 -4.16 -2.64 2.59
C LEU A 94 -3.38 -3.62 3.46
N SER A 95 -2.31 -4.15 2.89
CA SER A 95 -1.53 -5.21 3.53
C SER A 95 -0.04 -5.02 3.28
N ILE A 96 0.75 -5.61 4.17
CA ILE A 96 2.11 -5.98 3.86
C ILE A 96 2.11 -7.45 3.45
N CYS A 97 2.65 -7.76 2.28
CA CYS A 97 2.78 -9.10 1.72
C CYS A 97 4.21 -9.39 1.26
N ASP A 98 4.47 -10.62 0.83
CA ASP A 98 5.76 -11.10 0.31
C ASP A 98 6.95 -10.61 1.15
N VAL A 99 6.93 -10.98 2.44
CA VAL A 99 7.92 -10.57 3.43
C VAL A 99 9.13 -11.50 3.37
N GLU A 100 10.16 -11.07 2.66
CA GLU A 100 11.43 -11.80 2.55
C GLU A 100 12.40 -11.32 3.64
N GLN A 101 12.24 -11.86 4.85
CA GLN A 101 13.01 -11.42 6.03
C GLN A 101 14.52 -11.58 5.85
N LYS A 102 14.99 -12.60 5.13
CA LYS A 102 16.43 -12.86 4.91
C LYS A 102 17.03 -11.98 3.81
N ASP A 103 16.23 -11.64 2.81
CA ASP A 103 16.66 -10.83 1.65
C ASP A 103 16.34 -9.35 1.84
N SER A 104 15.71 -8.98 2.95
CA SER A 104 15.33 -7.62 3.31
C SER A 104 14.48 -6.93 2.22
N SER A 105 13.55 -7.69 1.66
CA SER A 105 12.53 -7.20 0.72
C SER A 105 11.14 -7.37 1.32
N ILE A 106 10.28 -6.36 1.15
CA ILE A 106 8.92 -6.35 1.70
C ILE A 106 7.99 -5.61 0.75
N GLU A 107 6.75 -6.09 0.57
CA GLU A 107 5.79 -5.47 -0.35
C GLU A 107 4.62 -4.84 0.40
N ILE A 108 4.21 -3.64 -0.04
CA ILE A 108 2.87 -3.12 0.28
C ILE A 108 1.95 -3.50 -0.88
N GLY A 109 0.89 -4.23 -0.57
CA GLY A 109 0.02 -4.81 -1.58
C GLY A 109 -1.35 -5.16 -1.04
N SER A 110 -2.09 -5.94 -1.81
CA SER A 110 -3.51 -6.26 -1.54
C SER A 110 -4.35 -5.02 -1.19
N ILE A 111 -4.06 -3.90 -1.85
CA ILE A 111 -4.68 -2.61 -1.60
C ILE A 111 -6.03 -2.57 -2.31
N TRP A 112 -7.08 -2.38 -1.54
CA TRP A 112 -8.38 -1.97 -2.06
C TRP A 112 -8.82 -0.70 -1.34
N PHE A 113 -8.95 0.39 -2.07
CA PHE A 113 -9.56 1.63 -1.60
C PHE A 113 -10.85 1.86 -2.36
N SER A 114 -11.91 2.22 -1.65
CA SER A 114 -13.17 2.65 -2.27
C SER A 114 -12.93 3.83 -3.22
N PRO A 115 -13.79 4.04 -4.24
CA PRO A 115 -13.64 5.18 -5.14
C PRO A 115 -13.61 6.55 -4.43
N SER A 116 -14.32 6.70 -3.29
CA SER A 116 -14.31 7.92 -2.47
C SER A 116 -12.99 8.15 -1.74
N LEU A 117 -12.25 7.08 -1.42
CA LEU A 117 -10.94 7.17 -0.79
C LEU A 117 -9.82 7.39 -1.81
N GLN A 118 -9.94 6.84 -3.02
CA GLN A 118 -8.93 6.95 -4.07
C GLN A 118 -8.54 8.40 -4.38
N GLY A 119 -7.25 8.68 -4.45
CA GLY A 119 -6.73 10.02 -4.78
C GLY A 119 -6.80 11.05 -3.66
N THR A 120 -7.36 10.71 -2.50
CA THR A 120 -7.42 11.59 -1.34
C THR A 120 -6.09 11.63 -0.57
N ARG A 121 -5.98 12.63 0.31
CA ARG A 121 -4.89 12.73 1.30
C ARG A 121 -4.83 11.51 2.24
N ALA A 122 -5.99 11.05 2.72
CA ALA A 122 -6.11 9.89 3.59
C ALA A 122 -5.58 8.61 2.93
N ALA A 123 -5.89 8.39 1.64
CA ALA A 123 -5.35 7.24 0.90
C ALA A 123 -3.82 7.26 0.81
N ARG A 124 -3.23 8.43 0.54
CA ARG A 124 -1.77 8.56 0.47
C ARG A 124 -1.13 8.37 1.84
N GLU A 125 -1.73 8.93 2.89
CA GLU A 125 -1.25 8.72 4.26
C GLU A 125 -1.34 7.25 4.69
N ALA A 126 -2.39 6.53 4.31
CA ALA A 126 -2.55 5.11 4.62
C ALA A 126 -1.37 4.28 4.07
N ILE A 127 -1.00 4.50 2.81
CA ILE A 127 0.17 3.87 2.21
C ILE A 127 1.44 4.33 2.94
N PHE A 128 1.58 5.63 3.18
CA PHE A 128 2.76 6.21 3.84
C PHE A 128 3.02 5.65 5.25
N LEU A 129 1.98 5.39 6.04
CA LEU A 129 2.11 4.77 7.35
C LEU A 129 2.72 3.36 7.27
N LEU A 130 2.35 2.56 6.25
CA LEU A 130 2.98 1.26 6.03
C LEU A 130 4.38 1.37 5.41
N MET A 131 4.65 2.40 4.60
CA MET A 131 6.00 2.68 4.11
C MET A 131 6.94 3.00 5.28
N CYS A 132 6.50 3.85 6.22
CA CYS A 132 7.25 4.16 7.44
C CYS A 132 7.45 2.91 8.30
N HIS A 133 6.42 2.07 8.46
CA HIS A 133 6.59 0.82 9.17
C HIS A 133 7.67 -0.07 8.56
N ALA A 134 7.60 -0.30 7.24
CA ALA A 134 8.55 -1.14 6.53
C ALA A 134 10.00 -0.59 6.56
N MET A 135 10.15 0.72 6.31
CA MET A 135 11.46 1.32 6.06
C MET A 135 12.10 1.97 7.30
N ASP A 136 11.31 2.62 8.18
CA ASP A 136 11.82 3.23 9.41
C ASP A 136 11.86 2.23 10.57
N GLU A 137 10.70 1.62 10.88
CA GLU A 137 10.57 0.79 12.09
C GLU A 137 11.22 -0.59 11.92
N LEU A 138 10.96 -1.25 10.79
CA LEU A 138 11.50 -2.58 10.51
C LEU A 138 12.87 -2.51 9.83
N GLY A 139 13.20 -1.39 9.17
CA GLY A 139 14.51 -1.12 8.59
C GLY A 139 14.83 -1.89 7.31
N TYR A 140 13.81 -2.34 6.55
CA TYR A 140 14.00 -3.12 5.32
C TYR A 140 14.82 -2.36 4.26
N GLN A 141 15.57 -3.11 3.46
CA GLN A 141 16.44 -2.56 2.41
C GLN A 141 15.66 -2.19 1.15
N ARG A 142 14.55 -2.89 0.90
CA ARG A 142 13.76 -2.79 -0.31
C ARG A 142 12.28 -2.85 0.01
N LEU A 143 11.55 -1.81 -0.37
CA LEU A 143 10.10 -1.78 -0.37
C LEU A 143 9.58 -1.98 -1.80
N VAL A 144 8.65 -2.89 -1.98
CA VAL A 144 8.13 -3.30 -3.28
C VAL A 144 6.68 -2.87 -3.46
N TRP A 145 6.33 -2.54 -4.69
CA TRP A 145 4.95 -2.42 -5.16
C TRP A 145 4.81 -3.17 -6.48
N ARG A 146 3.73 -3.96 -6.62
CA ARG A 146 3.38 -4.63 -7.88
C ARG A 146 1.97 -4.31 -8.29
N CYS A 147 1.75 -4.25 -9.60
CA CYS A 147 0.41 -4.19 -10.15
C CYS A 147 0.37 -4.87 -11.52
N GLN A 148 -0.82 -5.28 -11.95
CA GLN A 148 -1.01 -5.67 -13.35
C GLN A 148 -0.68 -4.47 -14.25
N SER A 149 0.09 -4.66 -15.33
CA SER A 149 0.54 -3.56 -16.19
C SER A 149 -0.62 -2.75 -16.80
N GLN A 150 -1.78 -3.39 -16.98
CA GLN A 150 -3.02 -2.76 -17.46
C GLN A 150 -3.73 -1.93 -16.39
N ASN A 151 -3.43 -2.13 -15.10
CA ASN A 151 -3.98 -1.35 -13.99
C ASN A 151 -3.31 0.02 -13.92
N GLN A 152 -3.68 0.90 -14.84
CA GLN A 152 -3.12 2.25 -14.95
C GLN A 152 -3.31 3.10 -13.69
N LYS A 153 -4.36 2.84 -12.90
CA LYS A 153 -4.58 3.54 -11.62
C LYS A 153 -3.50 3.18 -10.61
N SER A 154 -3.24 1.89 -10.40
CA SER A 154 -2.20 1.41 -9.48
C SER A 154 -0.80 1.75 -9.99
N PHE A 155 -0.55 1.62 -11.30
CA PHE A 155 0.72 2.00 -11.93
C PHE A 155 1.06 3.48 -11.67
N LYS A 156 0.08 4.37 -11.88
CA LYS A 156 0.25 5.81 -11.60
C LYS A 156 0.38 6.07 -10.10
N ALA A 157 -0.34 5.36 -9.24
CA ALA A 157 -0.24 5.51 -7.78
C ALA A 157 1.18 5.21 -7.28
N ALA A 158 1.78 4.09 -7.72
CA ALA A 158 3.15 3.71 -7.38
C ALA A 158 4.16 4.80 -7.78
N LYS A 159 4.11 5.25 -9.04
CA LYS A 159 4.97 6.36 -9.52
C LYS A 159 4.73 7.65 -8.72
N ASN A 160 3.47 8.01 -8.52
CA ASN A 160 3.09 9.27 -7.87
C ASN A 160 3.42 9.32 -6.39
N ILE A 161 3.65 8.19 -5.72
CA ILE A 161 4.11 8.16 -4.32
C ILE A 161 5.63 7.95 -4.20
N GLY A 162 6.34 7.91 -5.34
CA GLY A 162 7.80 7.94 -5.38
C GLY A 162 8.47 6.58 -5.54
N PHE A 163 7.73 5.51 -5.87
CA PHE A 163 8.36 4.27 -6.29
C PHE A 163 8.99 4.41 -7.68
N THR A 164 10.18 3.84 -7.84
CA THR A 164 10.89 3.73 -9.10
C THR A 164 10.37 2.53 -9.88
N TYR A 165 9.97 2.73 -11.14
CA TYR A 165 9.61 1.61 -12.03
C TYR A 165 10.88 0.85 -12.41
N GLU A 166 10.82 -0.47 -12.26
CA GLU A 166 11.94 -1.33 -12.63
C GLU A 166 11.67 -1.95 -13.99
N GLU A 167 10.67 -2.84 -14.08
CA GLU A 167 10.38 -3.56 -15.32
C GLU A 167 8.96 -4.14 -15.32
N THR A 168 8.53 -4.68 -16.46
CA THR A 168 7.29 -5.48 -16.57
C THR A 168 7.65 -6.92 -16.86
N TRP A 169 7.26 -7.83 -15.96
CA TRP A 169 7.38 -9.26 -16.18
C TRP A 169 6.21 -9.75 -17.03
N ARG A 170 6.54 -10.29 -18.22
CA ARG A 170 5.55 -10.81 -19.17
C ARG A 170 4.97 -12.13 -18.67
N ARG A 171 3.65 -12.29 -18.73
CA ARG A 171 2.92 -13.51 -18.33
C ARG A 171 3.26 -13.98 -16.91
N ALA A 172 3.54 -13.04 -16.00
CA ALA A 172 4.02 -13.33 -14.65
C ALA A 172 2.94 -13.89 -13.71
N ALA A 173 1.67 -13.72 -14.05
CA ALA A 173 0.56 -14.27 -13.27
C ALA A 173 -0.57 -14.79 -14.15
N ILE A 174 -1.33 -15.74 -13.61
CA ILE A 174 -2.65 -16.11 -14.09
C ILE A 174 -3.65 -15.69 -13.02
N VAL A 175 -4.63 -14.87 -13.39
CA VAL A 175 -5.73 -14.42 -12.52
C VAL A 175 -7.01 -14.62 -13.30
N ASP A 176 -7.93 -15.41 -12.74
CA ASP A 176 -9.21 -15.76 -13.36
C ASP A 176 -9.06 -16.28 -14.80
N GLY A 177 -8.13 -17.23 -14.98
CA GLY A 177 -7.83 -17.84 -16.28
C GLY A 177 -7.11 -16.94 -17.29
N CYS A 178 -6.86 -15.67 -16.95
CA CYS A 178 -6.21 -14.71 -17.85
C CYS A 178 -4.73 -14.53 -17.50
N GLN A 179 -3.85 -14.62 -18.50
CA GLN A 179 -2.44 -14.23 -18.34
C GLN A 179 -2.33 -12.72 -18.10
N ARG A 180 -1.54 -12.36 -17.09
CA ARG A 180 -1.30 -10.97 -16.69
C ARG A 180 0.19 -10.67 -16.69
N ASP A 181 0.53 -9.56 -17.31
CA ASP A 181 1.83 -8.92 -17.16
C ASP A 181 1.85 -8.13 -15.85
N VAL A 182 2.96 -8.18 -15.12
CA VAL A 182 3.09 -7.54 -13.80
C VAL A 182 4.19 -6.49 -13.87
N ALA A 183 3.83 -5.24 -13.61
CA ALA A 183 4.77 -4.14 -13.46
C ALA A 183 5.33 -4.13 -12.03
N TRP A 184 6.65 -4.04 -11.93
CA TRP A 184 7.41 -4.02 -10.68
C TRP A 184 7.97 -2.63 -10.40
N PHE A 185 7.88 -2.25 -9.14
CA PHE A 185 8.39 -0.99 -8.63
C PHE A 185 9.06 -1.19 -7.27
N SER A 186 9.99 -0.30 -6.94
CA SER A 186 10.66 -0.32 -5.64
C SER A 186 10.99 1.06 -5.09
N ILE A 187 11.24 1.08 -3.78
CA ILE A 187 12.00 2.12 -3.08
C ILE A 187 13.12 1.42 -2.31
N LEU A 188 14.35 1.89 -2.49
CA LEU A 188 15.51 1.39 -1.77
C LEU A 188 15.76 2.18 -0.47
N LYS A 189 16.47 1.58 0.47
CA LYS A 189 16.79 2.18 1.77
C LYS A 189 17.43 3.56 1.64
N GLU A 190 18.33 3.75 0.70
CA GLU A 190 19.05 5.01 0.49
C GLU A 190 18.15 6.10 -0.10
N GLU A 191 17.09 5.72 -0.83
CA GLU A 191 16.12 6.64 -1.41
C GLU A 191 15.08 7.09 -0.37
N TRP A 192 14.81 6.23 0.62
CA TRP A 192 13.74 6.43 1.58
C TRP A 192 13.79 7.75 2.36
N PRO A 193 14.93 8.23 2.91
CA PRO A 193 14.95 9.50 3.65
C PRO A 193 14.42 10.68 2.85
N ARG A 194 14.78 10.78 1.56
CA ARG A 194 14.26 11.82 0.66
C ARG A 194 12.78 11.61 0.39
N ARG A 195 12.35 10.38 0.04
CA ARG A 195 10.94 10.05 -0.21
C ARG A 195 10.06 10.38 1.00
N ARG A 196 10.50 9.99 2.19
CA ARG A 196 9.84 10.27 3.47
C ARG A 196 9.68 11.75 3.73
N ALA A 197 10.72 12.55 3.50
CA ALA A 197 10.66 14.01 3.66
C ALA A 197 9.65 14.64 2.68
N THR A 198 9.70 14.24 1.41
CA THR A 198 8.79 14.75 0.37
C THR A 198 7.34 14.39 0.66
N ILE A 199 7.05 13.14 1.04
CA ILE A 199 5.68 12.69 1.37
C ILE A 199 5.19 13.37 2.66
N SER A 200 6.03 13.46 3.69
CA SER A 200 5.70 14.19 4.92
C SER A 200 5.31 15.64 4.63
N ARG A 201 6.08 16.34 3.79
CA ARG A 201 5.79 17.72 3.38
C ARG A 201 4.49 17.82 2.57
N TRP A 202 4.25 16.88 1.66
CA TRP A 202 2.99 16.84 0.92
C TRP A 202 1.79 16.61 1.84
N LEU A 203 1.97 15.83 2.90
CA LEU A 203 0.98 15.56 3.94
C LEU A 203 0.88 16.66 5.01
N MET A 204 1.54 17.81 4.87
CA MET A 204 1.36 18.95 5.77
C MET A 204 0.07 19.71 5.45
N SER A 205 -0.62 20.22 6.47
CA SER A 205 -1.91 20.93 6.31
C SER A 205 -1.81 22.12 5.38
N GLU A 206 -0.65 22.76 5.37
CA GLU A 206 -0.21 23.91 4.61
C GLU A 206 -0.15 23.63 3.10
N ASN A 207 -0.09 22.35 2.70
CA ASN A 207 -0.13 21.97 1.29
C ASN A 207 -1.57 21.80 0.76
N PHE A 208 -2.60 22.18 1.52
CA PHE A 208 -3.99 22.06 1.10
C PHE A 208 -4.77 23.35 1.34
N ASP A 209 -5.58 23.74 0.37
CA ASP A 209 -6.48 24.88 0.50
C ASP A 209 -7.70 24.57 1.39
N ALA A 210 -8.53 25.59 1.65
CA ALA A 210 -9.73 25.45 2.47
C ALA A 210 -10.79 24.48 1.86
N ALA A 211 -10.70 24.18 0.56
CA ALA A 211 -11.55 23.22 -0.13
C ALA A 211 -10.96 21.80 -0.13
N GLY A 212 -9.77 21.61 0.44
CA GLY A 212 -9.08 20.32 0.51
C GLY A 212 -8.30 19.96 -0.76
N ASN A 213 -8.12 20.89 -1.70
CA ASN A 213 -7.28 20.66 -2.88
C ASN A 213 -5.81 20.84 -2.52
N GLN A 214 -4.95 19.95 -3.05
CA GLN A 214 -3.50 20.11 -2.90
C GLN A 214 -3.02 21.39 -3.61
N MET A 215 -2.15 22.15 -2.94
CA MET A 215 -1.52 23.35 -3.48
C MET A 215 -0.29 23.00 -4.33
N ALA A 216 0.53 22.07 -3.86
CA ALA A 216 1.63 21.49 -4.62
C ALA A 216 1.46 19.98 -4.77
N ARG A 217 1.82 19.47 -5.95
CA ARG A 217 1.90 18.03 -6.23
C ARG A 217 3.14 17.44 -5.57
N LEU A 218 3.11 16.15 -5.24
CA LEU A 218 4.27 15.46 -4.67
C LEU A 218 5.54 15.62 -5.54
N ALA A 219 5.40 15.54 -6.86
CA ALA A 219 6.52 15.69 -7.79
C ALA A 219 7.15 17.10 -7.75
N GLU A 220 6.35 18.15 -7.59
CA GLU A 220 6.83 19.53 -7.45
C GLU A 220 7.62 19.70 -6.14
N LEU A 221 7.24 18.94 -5.10
CA LEU A 221 7.94 18.91 -3.83
C LEU A 221 9.19 18.03 -3.84
N ASP A 222 9.37 17.16 -4.83
CA ASP A 222 10.58 16.31 -4.91
C ASP A 222 11.76 17.05 -5.55
N CYS A 223 11.49 18.02 -6.44
CA CYS A 223 12.52 18.77 -7.19
C CYS A 223 13.11 19.98 -6.43
N GLY A 224 12.61 20.29 -5.23
CA GLY A 224 12.89 21.54 -4.50
C GLY A 224 13.82 21.42 -3.30
N MET A 225 14.76 20.46 -3.28
CA MET A 225 15.83 20.33 -2.26
C MET A 225 17.15 19.98 -2.92
#